data_AF-A0A1V5PWP6-F1
#
_entry.id   AF-A0A1V5PWP6-F1
#
_cell.length_a   1.000
_cell.length_b   1.000
_cell.length_c   1.000
_cell.angle_alpha   90.00
_cell.angle_beta   90.00
_cell.angle_gamma   90.00
#
_symmetry.space_group_name_H-M   'P 1'
#
loop_
_entity.id
_entity.type
_entity.pdbx_description
1 polymer ?
#
loop_
_entity_poly.entity_id
_entity_poly.type
_entity_poly.pdbx_seq_one_letter_code
_entity_poly.pdbx_strand_id
1 'polypeptide(L)'
;MAEKDKKKKGGNGEDRVSKDAVMDEETAKKETEEMLNKLQEEIDKLSTKDVVVQMMMSLSSLAYKKMGLPVGTNDKYKDKAQAKLAVDCFEALFKIVAEEVSAQEQDNLKSSLANLQLNFVKIFI
;
A
#
# COMPACT_ATOMS: atom_id res chain seq x y z
N MET A 1 61.99 -18.76 51.57
CA MET A 1 60.54 -19.05 51.62
C MET A 1 59.83 -18.04 50.73
N ALA A 2 59.36 -18.54 49.58
CA ALA A 2 58.49 -17.94 48.57
C ALA A 2 57.10 -17.56 49.16
N GLU A 3 56.19 -16.79 48.58
CA GLU A 3 56.09 -15.88 47.43
C GLU A 3 54.68 -15.26 47.59
N LYS A 4 54.56 -13.94 47.41
CA LYS A 4 53.31 -13.20 47.59
C LYS A 4 52.54 -13.07 46.27
N ASP A 5 51.22 -13.15 46.44
CA ASP A 5 50.19 -12.47 45.66
C ASP A 5 49.93 -12.89 44.21
N LYS A 6 48.99 -13.84 44.09
CA LYS A 6 48.01 -13.89 43.00
C LYS A 6 47.17 -12.61 43.00
N LYS A 7 47.15 -11.86 41.89
CA LYS A 7 45.93 -11.18 41.46
C LYS A 7 45.78 -11.19 39.94
N LYS A 8 44.92 -12.12 39.48
CA LYS A 8 44.32 -12.15 38.15
C LYS A 8 43.79 -10.76 37.78
N LYS A 9 44.29 -10.21 36.68
CA LYS A 9 43.65 -9.14 35.92
C LYS A 9 43.01 -9.80 34.71
N GLY A 10 41.68 -9.90 34.68
CA GLY A 10 40.96 -10.48 33.55
C GLY A 10 39.46 -10.27 33.72
N GLY A 11 38.84 -9.64 32.72
CA GLY A 11 37.39 -9.55 32.58
C GLY A 11 36.81 -8.14 32.73
N ASN A 12 36.91 -7.30 31.70
CA ASN A 12 36.01 -6.14 31.53
C ASN A 12 35.86 -5.69 30.05
N GLY A 13 36.21 -6.55 29.09
CA GLY A 13 36.21 -6.21 27.65
C GLY A 13 35.07 -6.84 26.85
N GLU A 14 34.71 -8.09 27.14
CA GLU A 14 33.75 -8.87 26.34
C GLU A 14 32.26 -8.63 26.70
N ASP A 15 31.99 -8.17 27.92
CA ASP A 15 30.62 -7.90 28.41
C ASP A 15 29.99 -6.62 27.86
N ARG A 16 30.81 -5.65 27.42
CA ARG A 16 30.32 -4.34 26.93
C ARG A 16 29.87 -4.41 25.48
N VAL A 17 30.65 -5.08 24.63
CA VAL A 17 30.34 -5.27 23.20
C VAL A 17 29.05 -6.08 23.01
N SER A 18 28.81 -7.05 23.89
CA SER A 18 27.59 -7.88 23.86
C SER A 18 26.33 -7.15 24.34
N LYS A 19 26.46 -6.08 25.14
CA LYS A 19 25.33 -5.28 25.61
C LYS A 19 24.90 -4.21 24.62
N ASP A 20 25.86 -3.56 23.98
CA ASP A 20 25.59 -2.50 23.01
C ASP A 20 24.92 -3.04 21.74
N ALA A 21 25.32 -4.22 21.25
CA ALA A 21 24.67 -4.89 20.11
C ALA A 21 23.25 -5.39 20.43
N VAL A 22 23.01 -5.86 21.66
CA VAL A 22 21.68 -6.30 22.10
C VAL A 22 20.75 -5.10 22.36
N MET A 23 21.28 -3.96 22.83
CA MET A 23 20.53 -2.71 22.96
C MET A 23 20.11 -2.12 21.61
N ASP A 24 20.96 -2.22 20.58
CA ASP A 24 20.66 -1.77 19.21
C ASP A 24 19.52 -2.61 18.58
N GLU A 25 19.57 -3.94 18.75
CA GLU A 25 18.53 -4.84 18.22
C GLU A 25 17.19 -4.73 18.98
N GLU A 26 17.23 -4.53 20.31
CA GLU A 26 16.02 -4.33 21.12
C GLU A 26 15.34 -2.99 20.81
N THR A 27 16.14 -1.93 20.58
CA THR A 27 15.62 -0.61 20.19
C THR A 27 15.01 -0.66 18.80
N ALA A 28 15.68 -1.28 17.82
CA ALA A 28 15.14 -1.46 16.46
C ALA A 28 13.84 -2.29 16.44
N LYS A 29 13.73 -3.33 17.29
CA LYS A 29 12.48 -4.10 17.44
C LYS A 29 11.35 -3.26 18.01
N LYS A 30 11.61 -2.48 19.07
CA LYS A 30 10.61 -1.57 19.66
C LYS A 30 10.15 -0.50 18.67
N GLU A 31 11.06 0.11 17.93
CA GLU A 31 10.72 1.09 16.88
C GLU A 31 9.87 0.46 15.76
N THR A 32 10.18 -0.79 15.38
CA THR A 32 9.40 -1.54 14.40
C THR A 32 7.99 -1.85 14.93
N GLU A 33 7.87 -2.31 16.18
CA GLU A 33 6.57 -2.57 16.82
C GLU A 33 5.73 -1.29 16.95
N GLU A 34 6.34 -0.17 17.35
CA GLU A 34 5.66 1.13 17.39
C GLU A 34 5.19 1.58 16.01
N MET A 35 5.99 1.38 14.96
CA MET A 35 5.61 1.69 13.59
C MET A 35 4.43 0.82 13.12
N LEU A 36 4.46 -0.48 13.43
CA LEU A 36 3.39 -1.41 13.11
C LEU A 36 2.09 -1.07 13.85
N ASN A 37 2.16 -0.73 15.13
CA ASN A 37 1.01 -0.30 15.91
C ASN A 37 0.37 0.97 15.34
N LYS A 38 1.19 1.98 14.99
CA LYS A 38 0.70 3.20 14.32
C LYS A 38 0.05 2.90 12.97
N LEU A 39 0.63 2.00 12.19
CA LEU A 39 0.04 1.58 10.91
C LEU A 39 -1.31 0.88 11.11
N GLN A 40 -1.41 0.00 12.11
CA GLN A 40 -2.67 -0.68 12.43
C GLN A 40 -3.74 0.32 12.88
N GLU A 41 -3.41 1.28 13.73
CA GLU A 41 -4.35 2.34 14.15
C GLU A 41 -4.87 3.18 12.96
N GLU A 42 -4.02 3.47 11.98
CA GLU A 42 -4.45 4.17 10.76
C GLU A 42 -5.34 3.31 9.88
N ILE A 43 -5.06 2.01 9.77
CA ILE A 43 -5.93 1.05 9.05
C ILE A 43 -7.29 0.95 9.72
N ASP A 44 -7.33 0.89 11.06
CA ASP A 44 -8.58 0.77 11.83
C ASP A 44 -9.48 2.01 11.70
N LYS A 45 -8.91 3.17 11.36
CA LYS A 45 -9.66 4.41 11.08
C LYS A 45 -10.30 4.42 9.69
N LEU A 46 -9.87 3.57 8.76
CA LEU A 46 -10.42 3.54 7.42
C LEU A 46 -11.85 3.00 7.44
N SER A 47 -12.77 3.76 6.87
CA SER A 47 -14.12 3.27 6.65
C SER A 47 -14.15 2.34 5.44
N THR A 48 -15.15 1.46 5.38
CA THR A 48 -15.33 0.56 4.23
C THR A 48 -15.46 1.33 2.91
N LYS A 49 -16.10 2.51 2.92
CA LYS A 49 -16.20 3.34 1.72
C LYS A 49 -14.85 3.86 1.25
N ASP A 50 -13.92 4.18 2.16
CA ASP A 50 -12.57 4.65 1.78
C ASP A 50 -11.82 3.57 1.01
N VAL A 51 -11.91 2.32 1.48
CA VAL A 51 -11.32 1.16 0.82
C VAL A 51 -11.95 0.92 -0.56
N VAL A 52 -13.27 1.04 -0.66
CA VAL A 52 -13.99 0.88 -1.94
C VAL A 52 -13.60 1.97 -2.93
N VAL A 53 -13.55 3.24 -2.51
CA VAL A 53 -13.12 4.36 -3.35
C VAL A 53 -11.69 4.16 -3.83
N GLN A 54 -10.78 3.75 -2.93
CA GLN A 54 -9.39 3.44 -3.30
C GLN A 54 -9.29 2.29 -4.30
N MET A 55 -10.11 1.25 -4.15
CA MET A 55 -10.20 0.16 -5.12
C MET A 55 -10.71 0.64 -6.48
N MET A 56 -11.71 1.52 -6.52
CA MET A 56 -12.21 2.13 -7.77
C MET A 56 -11.11 2.92 -8.48
N MET A 57 -10.31 3.69 -7.75
CA MET A 57 -9.15 4.40 -8.32
C MET A 57 -8.14 3.42 -8.95
N SER A 58 -7.90 2.29 -8.27
CA SER A 58 -7.03 1.23 -8.77
C SER A 58 -7.58 0.57 -10.04
N LEU A 59 -8.89 0.28 -10.08
CA LEU A 59 -9.58 -0.25 -11.25
C LEU A 59 -9.53 0.71 -12.44
N SER A 60 -9.69 2.01 -12.21
CA SER A 60 -9.57 3.04 -13.26
C SER A 60 -8.18 3.03 -13.89
N SER A 61 -7.13 3.03 -13.07
CA SER A 61 -5.73 2.96 -13.55
C SER A 61 -5.46 1.67 -14.34
N LEU A 62 -5.93 0.53 -13.83
CA LEU A 62 -5.83 -0.75 -14.53
C LEU A 62 -6.58 -0.74 -15.86
N ALA A 63 -7.80 -0.18 -15.90
CA ALA A 63 -8.58 -0.07 -17.12
C ALA A 63 -7.84 0.73 -18.19
N TYR A 64 -7.29 1.91 -17.87
CA TYR A 64 -6.48 2.69 -18.82
C TYR A 64 -5.25 1.92 -19.32
N LYS A 65 -4.54 1.24 -18.41
CA LYS A 65 -3.39 0.41 -18.79
C LYS A 65 -3.79 -0.73 -19.73
N LYS A 66 -4.92 -1.40 -19.46
CA LYS A 66 -5.46 -2.49 -20.28
C LYS A 66 -6.12 -2.00 -21.57
N MET A 67 -6.50 -0.72 -21.66
CA MET A 67 -6.84 -0.05 -22.92
C MET A 67 -5.59 0.30 -23.75
N GLY A 68 -4.38 0.17 -23.19
CA GLY A 68 -3.15 0.56 -23.85
C GLY A 68 -2.88 2.07 -23.80
N LEU A 69 -3.48 2.79 -22.86
CA LEU A 69 -3.36 4.24 -22.73
C LEU A 69 -2.33 4.62 -21.64
N PRO A 70 -1.47 5.63 -21.87
CA PRO A 70 -1.27 6.37 -23.12
C PRO A 70 -0.70 5.49 -24.25
N VAL A 71 -1.12 5.79 -25.48
CA VAL A 71 -0.65 5.10 -26.70
C VAL A 71 0.86 5.26 -26.84
N GLY A 72 1.54 4.23 -27.31
CA GLY A 72 3.00 4.13 -27.41
C GLY A 72 3.67 3.61 -26.13
N THR A 73 3.03 3.79 -24.96
CA THR A 73 3.60 3.38 -23.66
C THR A 73 3.01 2.06 -23.18
N ASN A 74 1.68 1.94 -23.25
CA ASN A 74 0.95 0.82 -22.65
C ASN A 74 0.42 -0.21 -23.66
N ASP A 75 0.73 -0.08 -24.96
CA ASP A 75 0.20 -0.99 -26.00
C ASP A 75 0.45 -2.47 -25.69
N LYS A 76 1.62 -2.79 -25.13
CA LYS A 76 2.00 -4.16 -24.71
C LYS A 76 1.10 -4.76 -23.62
N TYR A 77 0.31 -3.94 -22.93
CA TYR A 77 -0.62 -4.39 -21.89
C TYR A 77 -2.07 -4.42 -22.37
N LYS A 78 -2.33 -4.11 -23.65
CA LYS A 78 -3.68 -4.00 -24.20
C LYS A 78 -4.40 -5.34 -24.14
N ASP A 79 -5.52 -5.37 -23.45
CA ASP A 79 -6.33 -6.55 -23.25
C ASP A 79 -7.79 -6.11 -23.06
N LYS A 80 -8.62 -6.43 -24.06
CA LYS A 80 -10.03 -6.04 -24.10
C LYS A 80 -10.83 -6.64 -22.95
N ALA A 81 -10.59 -7.91 -22.62
CA ALA A 81 -11.36 -8.61 -21.59
C ALA A 81 -11.05 -8.05 -20.20
N GLN A 82 -9.76 -7.82 -19.92
CA GLN A 82 -9.32 -7.24 -18.66
C GLN A 82 -9.75 -5.77 -18.52
N ALA A 83 -9.67 -4.98 -19.59
CA ALA A 83 -10.18 -3.61 -19.58
C ALA A 83 -11.69 -3.58 -19.30
N LYS A 84 -12.47 -4.46 -19.96
CA LYS A 84 -13.91 -4.56 -19.75
C LYS A 84 -14.24 -4.92 -18.30
N LEU A 85 -13.56 -5.92 -17.75
CA LEU A 85 -13.79 -6.35 -16.36
C LEU A 85 -13.54 -5.20 -15.37
N ALA A 86 -12.46 -4.44 -15.56
CA ALA A 86 -12.18 -3.30 -14.70
C ALA A 86 -13.26 -2.20 -14.79
N VAL A 87 -13.76 -1.90 -15.99
CA VAL A 87 -14.86 -0.92 -16.19
C VAL A 87 -16.16 -1.42 -15.57
N ASP A 88 -16.54 -2.67 -15.81
CA ASP A 88 -17.78 -3.26 -15.28
C ASP A 88 -17.76 -3.32 -13.74
N CYS A 89 -16.62 -3.69 -13.14
CA CYS A 89 -16.44 -3.69 -11.69
C CYS A 89 -16.52 -2.27 -11.12
N PHE A 90 -15.89 -1.28 -11.77
CA PHE A 90 -15.99 0.12 -11.35
C PHE A 90 -17.45 0.57 -11.36
N GLU A 91 -18.20 0.26 -12.42
CA GLU A 91 -19.62 0.61 -12.54
C GLU A 91 -20.46 -0.05 -11.44
N ALA A 92 -20.23 -1.34 -11.15
CA ALA A 92 -20.95 -2.06 -10.11
C ALA A 92 -20.71 -1.45 -8.72
N LEU A 93 -19.46 -1.11 -8.39
CA LEU A 93 -19.11 -0.45 -7.14
C LEU A 93 -19.70 0.96 -7.05
N PHE A 94 -19.64 1.72 -8.14
CA PHE A 94 -20.20 3.08 -8.20
C PHE A 94 -21.69 3.09 -7.86
N LYS A 95 -22.48 2.15 -8.39
CA LYS A 95 -23.92 2.05 -8.11
C LYS A 95 -24.25 1.89 -6.62
N ILE A 96 -23.34 1.31 -5.84
CA ILE A 96 -23.53 1.06 -4.41
C ILE A 96 -22.95 2.22 -3.59
N VAL A 97 -21.72 2.64 -3.89
CA VAL A 97 -21.00 3.62 -3.05
C VAL A 97 -21.44 5.06 -3.29
N ALA A 98 -22.13 5.34 -4.39
CA ALA A 98 -22.56 6.69 -4.76
C ALA A 98 -23.45 7.38 -3.71
N GLU A 99 -24.17 6.62 -2.88
CA GLU A 99 -25.04 7.14 -1.82
C GLU A 99 -24.29 7.37 -0.49
N GLU A 100 -23.08 6.82 -0.35
CA GLU A 100 -22.26 6.83 0.88
C GLU A 100 -21.13 7.88 0.87
N VAL A 101 -20.90 8.49 -0.29
CA VAL A 101 -19.87 9.52 -0.52
C VAL A 101 -20.50 10.91 -0.61
N SER A 102 -19.67 11.95 -0.49
CA SER A 102 -20.15 13.32 -0.71
C SER A 102 -20.60 13.53 -2.16
N ALA A 103 -21.48 14.49 -2.41
CA ALA A 103 -21.93 14.82 -3.77
C ALA A 103 -20.75 15.14 -4.73
N GLN A 104 -19.72 15.82 -4.22
CA GLN A 104 -18.53 16.12 -5.00
C GLN A 104 -17.74 14.86 -5.40
N GLU A 105 -17.57 13.92 -4.46
CA GLU A 105 -16.92 12.63 -4.75
C GLU A 105 -17.76 11.79 -5.72
N GLN A 106 -19.08 11.77 -5.53
CA GLN A 106 -20.01 11.09 -6.42
C GLN A 106 -19.85 11.60 -7.87
N ASP A 107 -19.83 12.91 -8.06
CA ASP A 107 -19.65 13.54 -9.38
C ASP A 107 -18.28 13.22 -10.00
N ASN A 108 -17.22 13.18 -9.19
CA ASN A 108 -15.87 12.82 -9.63
C ASN A 108 -15.82 11.35 -10.10
N LEU A 109 -16.41 10.44 -9.32
CA LEU A 109 -16.47 9.01 -9.67
C LEU A 109 -17.32 8.77 -10.91
N LYS A 110 -18.47 9.46 -11.03
CA LYS A 110 -19.34 9.42 -12.20
C LYS A 110 -18.61 9.88 -13.46
N SER A 111 -17.89 11.00 -13.37
CA SER A 111 -17.10 11.54 -14.47
C SER A 111 -15.98 10.58 -14.88
N SER A 112 -15.32 9.95 -13.90
CA SER A 112 -14.29 8.94 -14.13
C SER A 112 -14.84 7.72 -14.86
N LEU A 113 -16.00 7.20 -14.41
CA LEU A 113 -16.68 6.08 -15.07
C LEU A 113 -17.07 6.41 -16.51
N ALA A 114 -17.65 7.59 -16.74
CA ALA A 114 -18.02 8.03 -18.09
C ALA A 114 -16.79 8.09 -19.02
N ASN A 115 -15.67 8.63 -18.52
CA ASN A 115 -14.42 8.68 -19.28
C ASN A 115 -13.88 7.28 -19.58
N LEU A 116 -13.93 6.36 -18.61
CA LEU A 116 -13.52 4.97 -18.80
C LEU A 116 -14.36 4.28 -19.89
N GLN A 117 -15.69 4.39 -19.80
CA GLN A 117 -16.61 3.80 -20.77
C GLN A 117 -16.40 4.38 -22.18
N LEU A 118 -16.27 5.71 -22.30
CA LEU A 118 -16.01 6.38 -23.57
C LEU A 118 -14.69 5.91 -24.21
N ASN A 119 -13.61 5.84 -23.43
CA ASN A 119 -12.32 5.36 -23.94
C ASN A 119 -12.38 3.88 -24.30
N PHE A 120 -13.08 3.05 -23.52
CA PHE A 120 -13.23 1.63 -23.81
C PHE A 120 -13.91 1.41 -25.16
N VAL A 121 -15.02 2.12 -25.41
CA VAL A 121 -15.72 2.08 -26.70
C VAL A 121 -14.79 2.52 -27.82
N LYS A 122 -14.15 3.70 -27.71
CA LYS A 122 -13.24 4.23 -28.75
C LYS A 122 -12.09 3.31 -29.12
N ILE A 123 -11.61 2.50 -28.17
CA ILE A 123 -10.41 1.66 -28.35
C ILE A 123 -10.74 0.25 -28.85
N PHE A 124 -11.93 -0.27 -28.56
CA PHE A 124 -12.24 -1.70 -28.72
C PHE A 124 -13.54 -2.03 -29.45
N ILE A 125 -14.36 -1.03 -29.81
CA ILE A 125 -15.63 -1.18 -30.54
C ILE A 125 -15.53 -0.37 -31.82
#